data_AF-A0A0F9C4V8-F1
#
_entry.id   AF-A0A0F9C4V8-F1
#
_cell.length_a   1.000
_cell.length_b   1.000
_cell.length_c   1.000
_cell.angle_alpha   90.00
_cell.angle_beta   90.00
_cell.angle_gamma   90.00
#
_symmetry.space_group_name_H-M   'P 1'
#
loop_
_entity.id
_entity.type
_entity.pdbx_description
1 polymer ?
#
loop_
_entity_poly.entity_id
_entity_poly.type
_entity_poly.pdbx_seq_one_letter_code
_entity_poly.pdbx_strand_id
1 'polypeptide(L)'
;MINHWQILHADARHIPLADKTVQCVVTSPPYWGLRDYKLGEKGIGLEPTPDLYVQHIVEIFREVKRVLRDDGTLWLNMGDSYNSIPGGYYPDGSFDRPSRGSQRMRGFPRTKTLKPKDLVGMPWRVAFALQGDDWWLRSDIIWAKPNPMPESVTDRPTKSHEYLFLTTKSERYYYDQDAVREAHEDKARPDGWTTGDGGISSPEFVGRHDGKSRPPMTMTNRQYNSNGRNRRTVWEIATQPFPEAHFATFPEALVEPCIKAGSSERGCCPKCGAGWRRVVDRVQEPDGLRNRDGGSKMDYHTRQVGSGQKLQDWKDANPPRTTGWHPTCDHETESVPCLVLDPFAG
;
A
#
# COMPACT_ATOMS: atom_id res chain seq x y z
N MET A 1 3.64 -27.24 18.93
CA MET A 1 3.67 -25.92 18.25
C MET A 1 2.24 -25.59 17.87
N ILE A 2 1.66 -24.55 18.45
CA ILE A 2 0.32 -24.09 18.07
C ILE A 2 0.52 -23.31 16.77
N ASN A 3 0.00 -23.81 15.65
CA ASN A 3 0.01 -23.04 14.42
C ASN A 3 -0.94 -21.85 14.62
N HIS A 4 -0.43 -20.63 14.47
CA HIS A 4 -1.18 -19.38 14.61
C HIS A 4 -2.03 -19.05 13.37
N TRP A 5 -2.29 -20.03 12.51
CA TRP A 5 -3.02 -19.87 11.26
C TRP A 5 -3.87 -21.12 10.96
N GLN A 6 -4.93 -20.91 10.18
CA GLN A 6 -5.85 -21.96 9.74
C GLN A 6 -6.29 -21.67 8.31
N ILE A 7 -6.36 -22.71 7.47
CA ILE A 7 -6.96 -22.64 6.13
C ILE A 7 -8.42 -23.12 6.25
N LEU A 8 -9.33 -22.31 5.74
CA LEU A 8 -10.76 -22.62 5.67
C LEU A 8 -11.13 -22.85 4.21
N HIS A 9 -11.64 -24.04 3.90
CA HIS A 9 -12.12 -24.37 2.56
C HIS A 9 -13.57 -23.88 2.43
N ALA A 10 -13.76 -22.69 1.88
CA ALA A 10 -15.07 -22.08 1.70
C ALA A 10 -15.13 -21.26 0.40
N ASP A 11 -16.34 -20.94 -0.03
CA ASP A 11 -16.56 -19.97 -1.10
C ASP A 11 -16.32 -18.57 -0.55
N ALA A 12 -15.55 -17.72 -1.24
CA ALA A 12 -15.28 -16.36 -0.79
C ALA A 12 -16.55 -15.47 -0.74
N ARG A 13 -17.64 -15.90 -1.38
CA ARG A 13 -18.99 -15.31 -1.25
C ARG A 13 -19.73 -15.78 0.01
N HIS A 14 -19.13 -16.64 0.84
CA HIS A 14 -19.71 -17.15 2.08
C HIS A 14 -18.58 -17.46 3.09
N ILE A 15 -17.97 -16.40 3.64
CA ILE A 15 -16.84 -16.55 4.56
C ILE A 15 -17.36 -17.06 5.91
N PRO A 16 -16.91 -18.23 6.42
CA PRO A 16 -17.44 -18.88 7.62
C PRO A 16 -16.86 -18.26 8.92
N LEU A 17 -16.83 -16.92 8.97
CA LEU A 17 -16.44 -16.13 10.13
C LEU A 17 -17.61 -15.24 10.53
N ALA A 18 -17.71 -14.98 11.83
CA ALA A 18 -18.71 -14.05 12.34
C ALA A 18 -18.42 -12.61 11.87
N ASP A 19 -19.48 -11.81 11.81
CA ASP A 19 -19.43 -10.42 11.43
C ASP A 19 -18.44 -9.65 12.31
N LYS A 20 -17.71 -8.69 11.73
CA LYS A 20 -16.83 -7.75 12.43
C LYS A 20 -15.79 -8.43 13.35
N THR A 21 -15.20 -9.54 12.91
CA THR A 21 -14.15 -10.26 13.64
C THR A 21 -12.75 -10.03 13.06
N VAL A 22 -12.63 -9.75 11.76
CA VAL A 22 -11.35 -9.56 11.06
C VAL A 22 -10.88 -8.11 11.21
N GLN A 23 -9.61 -7.90 11.56
CA GLN A 23 -9.02 -6.57 11.70
C GLN A 23 -8.36 -6.08 10.41
N CYS A 24 -7.61 -6.95 9.74
CA CYS A 24 -6.88 -6.61 8.53
C CYS A 24 -7.11 -7.68 7.47
N VAL A 25 -7.36 -7.26 6.24
CA VAL A 25 -7.40 -8.15 5.08
C VAL A 25 -6.27 -7.74 4.16
N VAL A 26 -5.42 -8.68 3.77
CA VAL A 26 -4.39 -8.47 2.75
C VAL A 26 -4.56 -9.58 1.72
N THR A 27 -4.86 -9.23 0.48
CA THR A 27 -5.36 -10.22 -0.48
C THR A 27 -5.15 -9.80 -1.94
N SER A 28 -5.18 -10.79 -2.82
CA SER A 28 -4.99 -10.69 -4.27
C SER A 28 -5.95 -11.68 -4.96
N PRO A 29 -7.09 -11.23 -5.49
CA PRO A 29 -7.99 -12.12 -6.21
C PRO A 29 -7.35 -12.63 -7.51
N PRO A 30 -7.82 -13.77 -8.05
CA PRO A 30 -7.52 -14.21 -9.40
C PRO A 30 -7.67 -13.10 -10.45
N TYR A 31 -6.57 -12.67 -11.05
CA TYR A 31 -6.60 -11.60 -12.05
C TYR A 31 -7.35 -12.04 -13.31
N TRP A 32 -8.26 -11.17 -13.77
CA TRP A 32 -9.10 -11.43 -14.93
C TRP A 32 -8.28 -11.74 -16.19
N GLY A 33 -8.61 -12.85 -16.83
CA GLY A 33 -8.02 -13.27 -18.10
C GLY A 33 -6.58 -13.77 -18.01
N LEU A 34 -6.06 -14.10 -16.81
CA LEU A 34 -4.66 -14.55 -16.67
C LEU A 34 -4.50 -16.05 -16.38
N ARG A 35 -5.34 -16.66 -15.54
CA ARG A 35 -5.21 -18.10 -15.22
C ARG A 35 -6.54 -18.82 -15.03
N ASP A 36 -6.53 -20.08 -15.44
CA ASP A 36 -7.55 -21.07 -15.11
C ASP A 36 -7.09 -21.91 -13.92
N TYR A 37 -7.72 -21.70 -12.76
CA TYR A 37 -7.49 -22.46 -11.53
C TYR A 37 -8.22 -23.81 -11.49
N LYS A 38 -8.86 -24.24 -12.59
CA LYS A 38 -9.56 -25.53 -12.74
C LYS A 38 -10.73 -25.72 -11.76
N LEU A 39 -11.35 -24.62 -11.38
CA LEU A 39 -12.52 -24.58 -10.49
C LEU A 39 -13.87 -24.58 -11.24
N GLY A 40 -13.84 -24.61 -12.58
CA GLY A 40 -15.05 -24.58 -13.42
C GLY A 40 -15.90 -23.34 -13.14
N GLU A 41 -17.23 -23.50 -13.09
CA GLU A 41 -18.18 -22.42 -12.80
C GLU A 41 -18.04 -21.79 -11.40
N LYS A 42 -17.29 -22.44 -10.49
CA LYS A 42 -17.01 -21.90 -9.16
C LYS A 42 -15.79 -20.98 -9.13
N GLY A 43 -14.99 -20.98 -10.20
CA GLY A 43 -13.81 -20.12 -10.31
C GLY A 43 -14.17 -18.69 -10.70
N ILE A 44 -13.33 -17.75 -10.28
CA ILE A 44 -13.35 -16.36 -10.73
C ILE A 44 -12.08 -16.05 -11.53
N GLY A 45 -12.12 -14.99 -12.33
CA GLY A 45 -11.02 -14.54 -13.18
C GLY A 45 -11.14 -14.96 -14.65
N LEU A 46 -12.15 -15.76 -15.03
CA LEU A 46 -12.42 -16.16 -16.42
C LEU A 46 -13.82 -15.77 -16.90
N GLU A 47 -14.46 -14.84 -16.20
CA GLU A 47 -15.77 -14.32 -16.55
C GLU A 47 -15.76 -13.77 -17.98
N PRO A 48 -16.82 -14.02 -18.77
CA PRO A 48 -16.91 -13.59 -20.16
C PRO A 48 -16.62 -12.10 -20.42
N THR A 49 -16.85 -11.23 -19.45
CA THR A 49 -16.62 -9.79 -19.57
C THR A 49 -15.93 -9.21 -18.33
N PRO A 50 -15.15 -8.12 -18.49
CA PRO A 50 -14.59 -7.38 -17.36
C PRO A 50 -15.66 -6.94 -16.35
N ASP A 51 -16.84 -6.52 -16.82
CA ASP A 51 -17.89 -6.01 -15.94
C ASP A 51 -18.50 -7.12 -15.08
N LEU A 52 -18.67 -8.33 -15.63
CA LEU A 52 -19.13 -9.48 -14.85
C LEU A 52 -18.10 -9.92 -13.80
N TYR A 53 -16.81 -9.91 -14.14
CA TYR A 53 -15.75 -10.13 -13.14
C TYR A 53 -15.82 -9.10 -12.02
N VAL A 54 -15.95 -7.81 -12.36
CA VAL A 54 -16.06 -6.74 -11.36
C VAL A 54 -17.28 -6.96 -10.47
N GLN A 55 -18.43 -7.38 -11.02
CA GLN A 55 -19.63 -7.70 -10.23
C GLN A 55 -19.37 -8.83 -9.22
N HIS A 56 -18.77 -9.95 -9.65
CA HIS A 56 -18.44 -11.05 -8.72
C HIS A 56 -17.43 -10.63 -7.66
N ILE A 57 -16.43 -9.81 -8.02
CA ILE A 57 -15.46 -9.26 -7.08
C ILE A 57 -16.18 -8.38 -6.05
N VAL A 58 -17.09 -7.50 -6.46
CA VAL A 58 -17.90 -6.68 -5.54
C VAL A 58 -18.73 -7.57 -4.61
N GLU A 59 -19.36 -8.63 -5.11
CA GLU A 59 -20.12 -9.59 -4.28
C GLU A 59 -19.24 -10.23 -3.19
N ILE A 60 -18.03 -10.68 -3.55
CA ILE A 60 -17.08 -11.23 -2.59
C ILE A 60 -16.64 -10.17 -1.58
N PHE A 61 -16.34 -8.94 -2.05
CA PHE A 61 -15.91 -7.89 -1.14
C PHE A 61 -17.04 -7.38 -0.24
N ARG A 62 -18.32 -7.56 -0.57
CA ARG A 62 -19.41 -7.36 0.41
C ARG A 62 -19.31 -8.33 1.58
N GLU A 63 -18.98 -9.59 1.32
CA GLU A 63 -18.73 -10.58 2.38
C GLU A 63 -17.46 -10.28 3.18
N VAL A 64 -16.40 -9.83 2.52
CA VAL A 64 -15.21 -9.32 3.22
C VAL A 64 -15.59 -8.14 4.12
N LYS A 65 -16.43 -7.21 3.63
CA LYS A 65 -16.93 -6.05 4.40
C LYS A 65 -17.73 -6.47 5.63
N ARG A 66 -18.49 -7.57 5.54
CA ARG A 66 -19.27 -8.15 6.66
C ARG A 66 -18.37 -8.64 7.78
N VAL A 67 -17.37 -9.45 7.45
CA VAL A 67 -16.45 -10.03 8.46
C VAL A 67 -15.43 -9.02 8.97
N LEU A 68 -15.11 -7.97 8.20
CA LEU A 68 -14.19 -6.92 8.60
C LEU A 68 -14.82 -6.00 9.67
N ARG A 69 -14.04 -5.72 10.71
CA ARG A 69 -14.37 -4.76 11.77
C ARG A 69 -14.59 -3.36 11.20
N ASP A 70 -15.38 -2.54 11.89
CA ASP A 70 -15.73 -1.19 11.41
C ASP A 70 -14.51 -0.25 11.32
N ASP A 71 -13.46 -0.52 12.10
CA ASP A 71 -12.16 0.13 12.07
C ASP A 71 -11.08 -0.67 11.31
N GLY A 72 -11.46 -1.74 10.60
CA GLY A 72 -10.55 -2.59 9.86
C GLY A 72 -10.10 -2.03 8.51
N THR A 73 -9.00 -2.57 8.00
CA THR A 73 -8.40 -2.19 6.70
C THR A 73 -8.38 -3.36 5.72
N LEU A 74 -8.66 -3.07 4.45
CA LEU A 74 -8.48 -3.99 3.33
C LEU A 74 -7.36 -3.48 2.42
N TRP A 75 -6.36 -4.32 2.21
CA TRP A 75 -5.24 -4.12 1.30
C TRP A 75 -5.39 -5.07 0.11
N LEU A 76 -5.71 -4.51 -1.05
CA LEU A 76 -6.06 -5.26 -2.24
C LEU A 76 -4.97 -5.12 -3.31
N ASN A 77 -4.19 -6.18 -3.51
CA ASN A 77 -3.20 -6.26 -4.58
C ASN A 77 -3.86 -6.70 -5.90
N MET A 78 -3.62 -5.93 -6.96
CA MET A 78 -4.24 -6.14 -8.27
C MET A 78 -3.26 -5.84 -9.41
N GLY A 79 -3.02 -6.86 -10.22
CA GLY A 79 -2.40 -6.74 -11.53
C GLY A 79 -3.43 -6.45 -12.62
N ASP A 80 -2.99 -5.74 -13.66
CA ASP A 80 -3.84 -5.49 -14.83
C ASP A 80 -3.65 -6.55 -15.92
N SER A 81 -4.59 -6.62 -16.84
CA SER A 81 -4.60 -7.48 -18.01
C SER A 81 -4.75 -6.66 -19.30
N TYR A 82 -4.49 -7.29 -20.43
CA TYR A 82 -4.70 -6.69 -21.76
C TYR A 82 -5.78 -7.45 -22.48
N ASN A 83 -6.57 -6.75 -23.31
CA ASN A 83 -7.58 -7.36 -24.16
C ASN A 83 -6.95 -8.08 -25.37
N SER A 84 -6.18 -9.13 -25.09
CA SER A 84 -5.36 -9.88 -26.04
C SER A 84 -5.79 -11.35 -26.08
N ILE A 85 -5.42 -12.05 -27.16
CA ILE A 85 -5.55 -13.52 -27.23
C ILE A 85 -4.26 -14.10 -26.62
N PRO A 86 -4.33 -15.16 -25.79
CA PRO A 86 -3.16 -15.93 -25.41
C PRO A 86 -2.54 -16.60 -26.66
N GLY A 87 -1.28 -16.28 -26.96
CA GLY A 87 -0.60 -16.67 -28.20
C GLY A 87 -0.34 -15.46 -29.10
N GLY A 88 0.92 -15.27 -29.49
CA GLY A 88 1.41 -14.05 -30.14
C GLY A 88 0.66 -13.65 -31.41
N TYR A 89 0.70 -12.36 -31.72
CA TYR A 89 0.21 -11.79 -32.99
C TYR A 89 1.42 -11.59 -33.91
N TYR A 90 1.47 -12.29 -35.05
CA TYR A 90 2.47 -12.02 -36.08
C TYR A 90 1.99 -10.92 -37.03
N PRO A 91 2.91 -10.06 -37.55
CA PRO A 91 2.56 -8.93 -38.43
C PRO A 91 1.88 -9.32 -39.74
N ASP A 92 1.94 -10.60 -40.14
CA ASP A 92 1.35 -11.14 -41.38
C ASP A 92 -0.11 -11.58 -41.22
N GLY A 93 -0.72 -11.37 -40.04
CA GLY A 93 -2.09 -11.77 -39.76
C GLY A 93 -2.27 -13.27 -39.54
N SER A 94 -1.18 -14.04 -39.44
CA SER A 94 -1.26 -15.44 -39.07
C SER A 94 -1.41 -15.58 -37.54
N PHE A 95 -2.44 -16.33 -37.14
CA PHE A 95 -2.49 -16.87 -35.79
C PHE A 95 -1.51 -18.04 -35.71
N ASP A 96 -0.80 -18.15 -34.60
CA ASP A 96 0.01 -19.32 -34.26
C ASP A 96 -0.81 -20.57 -34.59
N ARG A 97 -0.40 -21.32 -35.62
CA ARG A 97 -1.00 -22.61 -35.89
C ARG A 97 -0.65 -23.44 -34.66
N PRO A 98 -1.62 -23.91 -33.86
CA PRO A 98 -1.29 -24.72 -32.71
C PRO A 98 -0.42 -25.88 -33.20
N SER A 99 0.80 -25.96 -32.67
CA SER A 99 1.66 -27.13 -32.86
C SER A 99 0.79 -28.37 -32.66
N ARG A 100 0.91 -29.37 -33.54
CA ARG A 100 0.10 -30.61 -33.47
C ARG A 100 0.36 -31.27 -32.11
N GLY A 101 -0.46 -30.94 -31.11
CA GLY A 101 -0.28 -31.34 -29.72
C GLY A 101 -0.61 -30.27 -28.68
N SER A 102 -0.65 -28.97 -29.02
CA SER A 102 -1.16 -27.96 -28.08
C SER A 102 -2.68 -28.00 -28.08
N GLN A 103 -3.28 -28.41 -26.95
CA GLN A 103 -4.70 -28.18 -26.73
C GLN A 103 -4.96 -26.69 -26.96
N ARG A 104 -5.86 -26.36 -27.89
CA ARG A 104 -6.33 -24.99 -28.08
C ARG A 104 -6.73 -24.46 -26.70
N MET A 105 -6.06 -23.42 -26.19
CA MET A 105 -6.53 -22.67 -25.02
C MET A 105 -7.79 -21.88 -25.40
N ARG A 106 -8.87 -22.59 -25.74
CA ARG A 106 -10.24 -22.07 -25.73
C ARG A 106 -10.53 -21.73 -24.27
N GLY A 107 -10.89 -20.49 -23.96
CA GLY A 107 -11.45 -20.17 -22.64
C GLY A 107 -11.00 -18.86 -21.99
N PHE A 108 -10.02 -18.14 -22.54
CA PHE A 108 -9.69 -16.82 -22.00
C PHE A 108 -10.68 -15.76 -22.51
N PRO A 109 -11.29 -14.97 -21.62
CA PRO A 109 -12.33 -14.03 -22.00
C PRO A 109 -11.74 -12.87 -22.80
N ARG A 110 -12.50 -12.40 -23.79
CA ARG A 110 -12.22 -11.17 -24.54
C ARG A 110 -13.45 -10.31 -24.53
N THR A 111 -13.27 -9.03 -24.27
CA THR A 111 -14.35 -8.07 -24.42
C THR A 111 -14.37 -7.50 -25.83
N LYS A 112 -15.58 -7.39 -26.38
CA LYS A 112 -15.83 -6.69 -27.66
C LYS A 112 -15.86 -5.17 -27.49
N THR A 113 -15.93 -4.68 -26.25
CA THR A 113 -16.02 -3.23 -25.96
C THR A 113 -14.68 -2.53 -25.95
N LEU A 114 -13.57 -3.27 -25.89
CA LEU A 114 -12.20 -2.75 -25.98
C LEU A 114 -11.54 -3.24 -27.26
N LYS A 115 -10.56 -2.48 -27.76
CA LYS A 115 -9.79 -2.86 -28.95
C LYS A 115 -8.79 -3.96 -28.58
N PRO A 116 -8.31 -4.76 -29.54
CA PRO A 116 -7.22 -5.70 -29.29
C PRO A 116 -6.01 -4.98 -28.70
N LYS A 117 -5.36 -5.59 -27.71
CA LYS A 117 -4.19 -5.05 -26.97
C LYS A 117 -4.44 -3.81 -26.10
N ASP A 118 -5.69 -3.35 -25.96
CA ASP A 118 -6.00 -2.30 -24.99
C ASP A 118 -5.70 -2.80 -23.56
N LEU A 119 -5.10 -1.95 -22.74
CA LEU A 119 -5.02 -2.17 -21.29
C LEU A 119 -6.44 -2.14 -20.73
N VAL A 120 -6.84 -3.17 -19.99
CA VAL A 120 -8.24 -3.30 -19.57
C VAL A 120 -8.58 -2.32 -18.44
N GLY A 121 -7.59 -1.98 -17.60
CA GLY A 121 -7.78 -1.10 -16.45
C GLY A 121 -8.42 -1.84 -15.27
N MET A 122 -8.23 -3.16 -15.15
CA MET A 122 -8.90 -3.98 -14.14
C MET A 122 -8.70 -3.50 -12.71
N PRO A 123 -7.50 -3.08 -12.26
CA PRO A 123 -7.30 -2.58 -10.90
C PRO A 123 -8.23 -1.39 -10.59
N TRP A 124 -8.31 -0.41 -11.48
CA TRP A 124 -9.12 0.79 -11.28
C TRP A 124 -10.62 0.54 -11.50
N ARG A 125 -11.01 -0.36 -12.40
CA ARG A 125 -12.41 -0.80 -12.53
C ARG A 125 -12.92 -1.41 -11.22
N VAL A 126 -12.13 -2.27 -10.59
CA VAL A 126 -12.47 -2.84 -9.28
C VAL A 126 -12.46 -1.77 -8.20
N ALA A 127 -11.44 -0.92 -8.12
CA ALA A 127 -11.34 0.11 -7.10
C ALA A 127 -12.55 1.07 -7.12
N PHE A 128 -12.98 1.53 -8.30
CA PHE A 128 -14.15 2.40 -8.42
C PHE A 128 -15.46 1.68 -8.16
N ALA A 129 -15.57 0.40 -8.55
CA ALA A 129 -16.76 -0.39 -8.24
C ALA A 129 -16.92 -0.62 -6.73
N LEU A 130 -15.82 -0.92 -6.01
CA LEU A 130 -15.82 -1.00 -4.55
C LEU A 130 -16.16 0.36 -3.92
N GLN A 131 -15.60 1.45 -4.44
CA GLN A 131 -15.95 2.79 -3.97
C GLN A 131 -17.44 3.12 -4.16
N GLY A 132 -18.03 2.70 -5.29
CA GLY A 132 -19.47 2.78 -5.54
C GLY A 132 -20.30 1.84 -4.66
N ASP A 133 -19.68 0.86 -4.02
CA ASP A 133 -20.28 -0.08 -3.05
C ASP A 133 -19.91 0.30 -1.59
N ASP A 134 -19.83 1.61 -1.33
CA ASP A 134 -19.58 2.23 -0.03
C ASP A 134 -18.25 1.84 0.63
N TRP A 135 -17.24 1.47 -0.15
CA TRP A 135 -15.87 1.41 0.35
C TRP A 135 -15.20 2.78 0.26
N TRP A 136 -14.39 3.10 1.26
CA TRP A 136 -13.51 4.25 1.17
C TRP A 136 -12.19 3.84 0.54
N LEU A 137 -11.87 4.37 -0.63
CA LEU A 137 -10.53 4.26 -1.22
C LEU A 137 -9.60 5.30 -0.58
N ARG A 138 -8.56 4.84 0.14
CA ARG A 138 -7.66 5.70 0.92
C ARG A 138 -6.35 6.00 0.23
N SER A 139 -5.81 5.02 -0.49
CA SER A 139 -4.53 5.16 -1.18
C SER A 139 -4.43 4.17 -2.31
N ASP A 140 -3.86 4.62 -3.42
CA ASP A 140 -3.29 3.80 -4.48
C ASP A 140 -1.78 3.67 -4.26
N ILE A 141 -1.33 2.48 -3.88
CA ILE A 141 0.09 2.20 -3.69
C ILE A 141 0.59 1.46 -4.92
N ILE A 142 1.74 1.87 -5.43
CA ILE A 142 2.44 1.22 -6.53
C ILE A 142 3.45 0.25 -5.94
N TRP A 143 3.23 -1.05 -6.14
CA TRP A 143 4.27 -2.05 -5.95
C TRP A 143 5.15 -2.07 -7.19
N ALA A 144 6.32 -1.40 -7.12
CA ALA A 144 7.33 -1.40 -8.16
C ALA A 144 8.21 -2.65 -8.01
N LYS A 145 8.26 -3.46 -9.08
CA LYS A 145 9.01 -4.72 -9.12
C LYS A 145 10.38 -4.44 -9.76
N PRO A 146 11.49 -4.47 -9.01
CA PRO A 146 12.84 -4.28 -9.58
C PRO A 146 13.27 -5.45 -10.47
N ASN A 147 12.64 -6.61 -10.32
CA ASN A 147 12.87 -7.84 -11.08
C ASN A 147 11.59 -8.31 -11.80
N PRO A 148 10.96 -7.49 -12.67
CA PRO A 148 9.73 -7.88 -13.33
C PRO A 148 10.01 -8.98 -14.36
N MET A 149 9.03 -9.86 -14.59
CA MET A 149 9.14 -10.84 -15.66
C MET A 149 9.29 -10.11 -17.01
N PRO A 150 10.27 -10.47 -17.85
CA PRO A 150 10.38 -9.90 -19.18
C PRO A 150 9.14 -10.18 -20.03
N GLU A 151 8.71 -9.19 -20.81
CA GLU A 151 7.64 -9.34 -21.78
C GLU A 151 8.20 -9.25 -23.20
N SER A 152 7.82 -10.20 -24.07
CA SER A 152 8.17 -10.17 -25.50
C SER A 152 7.17 -9.28 -26.25
N VAL A 153 7.20 -7.98 -25.95
CA VAL A 153 6.31 -6.96 -26.54
C VAL A 153 7.14 -5.83 -27.15
N THR A 154 6.71 -5.30 -28.29
CA THR A 154 7.46 -4.28 -29.06
C THR A 154 6.71 -2.95 -29.20
N ASP A 155 5.44 -2.91 -28.86
CA ASP A 155 4.54 -1.78 -29.10
C ASP A 155 4.10 -1.06 -27.81
N ARG A 156 4.72 -1.41 -26.67
CA ARG A 156 4.48 -0.77 -25.36
C ARG A 156 5.60 -1.08 -24.36
N PRO A 157 5.69 -0.32 -23.25
CA PRO A 157 6.56 -0.68 -22.13
C PRO A 157 6.16 -2.02 -21.49
N THR A 158 7.18 -2.71 -20.95
CA THR A 158 7.01 -3.87 -20.06
C THR A 158 6.34 -3.43 -18.76
N LYS A 159 5.36 -4.19 -18.27
CA LYS A 159 4.73 -3.94 -16.98
C LYS A 159 5.69 -4.31 -15.86
N SER A 160 6.07 -3.33 -15.07
CA SER A 160 6.97 -3.50 -13.93
C SER A 160 6.33 -3.15 -12.58
N HIS A 161 5.01 -2.97 -12.54
CA HIS A 161 4.32 -2.66 -11.29
C HIS A 161 2.92 -3.28 -11.22
N GLU A 162 2.41 -3.35 -9.99
CA GLU A 162 1.02 -3.63 -9.67
C GLU A 162 0.49 -2.62 -8.67
N TYR A 163 -0.84 -2.54 -8.56
CA TYR A 163 -1.49 -1.72 -7.55
C TYR A 163 -1.69 -2.51 -6.27
N LEU A 164 -1.58 -1.80 -5.14
CA LEU A 164 -2.01 -2.23 -3.82
C LEU A 164 -2.94 -1.12 -3.29
N PHE A 165 -4.23 -1.36 -3.29
CA PHE A 165 -5.20 -0.37 -2.81
C PHE A 165 -5.42 -0.54 -1.31
N LEU A 166 -5.30 0.56 -0.56
CA LEU A 166 -5.80 0.64 0.81
C LEU A 166 -7.26 1.11 0.77
N THR A 167 -8.15 0.27 1.29
CA THR A 167 -9.58 0.55 1.39
C THR A 167 -10.09 0.29 2.82
N THR A 168 -11.17 0.97 3.20
CA THR A 168 -11.72 0.92 4.57
C THR A 168 -13.25 0.99 4.58
N LYS A 169 -13.88 0.52 5.66
CA LYS A 169 -15.35 0.61 5.85
C LYS A 169 -15.83 1.98 6.26
N SER A 170 -15.00 2.72 6.98
CA SER A 170 -15.40 3.92 7.72
C SER A 170 -14.41 5.05 7.47
N GLU A 171 -14.86 6.30 7.68
CA GLU A 171 -14.01 7.50 7.64
C GLU A 171 -12.80 7.36 8.57
N ARG A 172 -13.04 6.87 9.79
CA ARG A 172 -12.03 6.61 10.82
C ARG A 172 -11.79 5.11 10.91
N TYR A 173 -10.53 4.73 10.86
CA TYR A 173 -10.09 3.35 10.86
C TYR A 173 -8.75 3.23 11.61
N TYR A 174 -8.36 2.00 11.95
CA TYR A 174 -7.08 1.74 12.56
C TYR A 174 -5.96 1.86 11.52
N TYR A 175 -4.95 2.70 11.81
CA TYR A 175 -3.73 2.81 11.01
C TYR A 175 -2.56 3.20 11.91
N ASP A 176 -1.63 2.27 12.16
CA ASP A 176 -0.40 2.53 12.90
C ASP A 176 0.71 3.00 11.94
N GLN A 177 0.76 4.32 11.74
CA GLN A 177 1.77 4.97 10.91
C GLN A 177 3.19 4.81 11.46
N ASP A 178 3.34 4.73 12.79
CA ASP A 178 4.65 4.62 13.43
C ASP A 178 5.24 3.22 13.23
N ALA A 179 4.39 2.18 13.17
CA ALA A 179 4.81 0.80 12.90
C ALA A 179 5.38 0.56 11.49
N VAL A 180 5.18 1.50 10.56
CA VAL A 180 5.59 1.35 9.15
C VAL A 180 6.49 2.47 8.63
N ARG A 181 7.09 3.26 9.52
CA ARG A 181 8.03 4.31 9.13
C ARG A 181 9.20 3.76 8.33
N GLU A 182 9.63 4.53 7.35
CA GLU A 182 10.83 4.26 6.57
C GLU A 182 12.00 5.00 7.19
N ALA A 183 13.14 4.34 7.35
CA ALA A 183 14.37 5.02 7.74
C ALA A 183 14.68 6.16 6.74
N HIS A 184 15.36 7.20 7.22
CA HIS A 184 15.93 8.18 6.33
C HIS A 184 17.06 7.52 5.53
N GLU A 185 17.06 7.69 4.22
CA GLU A 185 18.25 7.37 3.43
C GLU A 185 19.32 8.40 3.78
N ASP A 186 20.44 7.93 4.31
CA ASP A 186 21.68 8.70 4.32
C ASP A 186 22.15 8.83 2.88
N LYS A 187 21.60 9.82 2.15
CA LYS A 187 22.25 10.25 0.92
C LYS A 187 23.60 10.80 1.35
N ALA A 188 24.65 10.01 1.12
CA ALA A 188 26.03 10.44 1.28
C ALA A 188 26.13 11.85 0.69
N ARG A 189 26.51 12.79 1.55
CA ARG A 189 26.69 14.17 1.13
C ARG A 189 27.72 14.15 0.00
N PRO A 190 27.58 14.98 -1.05
CA PRO A 190 28.59 15.08 -2.08
C PRO A 190 29.97 15.26 -1.42
N ASP A 191 30.98 14.52 -1.88
CA ASP A 191 32.35 14.63 -1.36
C ASP A 191 32.79 16.10 -1.31
N GLY A 192 33.37 16.51 -0.17
CA GLY A 192 33.87 17.86 0.06
C GLY A 192 33.16 18.68 1.16
N TRP A 193 32.11 18.15 1.79
CA TRP A 193 31.44 18.79 2.93
C TRP A 193 31.90 18.15 4.25
N THR A 194 32.88 18.76 4.93
CA THR A 194 33.33 18.30 6.25
C THR A 194 32.32 18.69 7.34
N THR A 195 31.99 17.75 8.21
CA THR A 195 31.30 18.02 9.48
C THR A 195 32.35 18.46 10.50
N GLY A 196 32.43 19.77 10.76
CA GLY A 196 33.06 20.26 11.99
C GLY A 196 32.06 20.19 13.14
N ASP A 197 32.54 19.78 14.32
CA ASP A 197 31.79 19.82 15.58
C ASP A 197 31.39 21.27 15.86
N GLY A 198 30.18 21.67 15.46
CA GLY A 198 29.63 23.00 15.75
C GLY A 198 29.04 23.80 14.58
N GLY A 199 28.99 23.28 13.36
CA GLY A 199 28.25 23.96 12.29
C GLY A 199 28.74 23.64 10.88
N ILE A 200 27.81 23.67 9.93
CA ILE A 200 28.10 23.51 8.51
C ILE A 200 28.68 24.83 8.01
N SER A 201 29.99 24.89 7.76
CA SER A 201 30.56 25.87 6.84
C SER A 201 30.32 25.39 5.41
N SER A 202 29.67 26.23 4.59
CA SER A 202 29.63 26.06 3.15
C SER A 202 31.06 26.10 2.57
N PRO A 203 31.37 25.40 1.47
CA PRO A 203 32.61 25.63 0.73
C PRO A 203 32.67 27.11 0.38
N GLU A 204 33.81 27.76 0.62
CA GLU A 204 34.06 29.14 0.21
C GLU A 204 33.90 29.24 -1.32
N PHE A 205 32.69 29.61 -1.76
CA PHE A 205 32.46 29.97 -3.15
C PHE A 205 33.08 31.35 -3.33
N VAL A 206 34.35 31.39 -3.79
CA VAL A 206 35.04 32.62 -4.17
C VAL A 206 34.46 33.13 -5.50
N GLY A 207 33.19 33.53 -5.47
CA GLY A 207 32.54 34.30 -6.52
C GLY A 207 32.76 35.77 -6.24
N ARG A 208 33.56 36.45 -7.06
CA ARG A 208 33.60 37.92 -7.10
C ARG A 208 32.20 38.43 -7.43
N HIS A 209 31.55 39.22 -6.57
CA HIS A 209 30.58 40.26 -6.97
C HIS A 209 30.21 41.19 -5.79
N ASP A 210 30.53 42.47 -5.99
CA ASP A 210 29.68 43.66 -5.84
C ASP A 210 28.87 43.83 -4.53
N GLY A 211 29.58 44.17 -3.45
CA GLY A 211 29.22 45.25 -2.51
C GLY A 211 27.88 45.22 -1.75
N LYS A 212 27.05 44.19 -1.88
CA LYS A 212 25.80 44.04 -1.11
C LYS A 212 25.78 42.65 -0.48
N SER A 213 26.48 42.51 0.62
CA SER A 213 26.51 41.29 1.44
C SER A 213 25.10 41.02 1.99
N ARG A 214 24.33 40.15 1.30
CA ARG A 214 23.27 39.40 1.98
C ARG A 214 23.99 38.46 2.97
N PRO A 215 23.58 38.38 4.24
CA PRO A 215 24.14 37.38 5.13
C PRO A 215 23.97 36.00 4.47
N PRO A 216 24.96 35.11 4.56
CA PRO A 216 24.83 33.76 4.03
C PRO A 216 23.55 33.17 4.61
N MET A 217 22.65 32.70 3.74
CA MET A 217 21.55 31.88 4.21
C MET A 217 22.19 30.66 4.86
N THR A 218 22.22 30.63 6.19
CA THR A 218 22.43 29.40 6.92
C THR A 218 21.37 28.45 6.40
N MET A 219 21.79 27.45 5.61
CA MET A 219 20.97 26.28 5.36
C MET A 219 20.63 25.76 6.74
N THR A 220 19.39 25.99 7.20
CA THR A 220 18.89 25.42 8.43
C THR A 220 19.13 23.93 8.30
N ASN A 221 20.02 23.39 9.14
CA ASN A 221 20.37 21.98 9.16
C ASN A 221 19.05 21.22 9.27
N ARG A 222 18.59 20.64 8.16
CA ARG A 222 17.23 20.06 8.09
C ARG A 222 17.17 19.00 9.16
N GLN A 223 16.31 19.21 10.16
CA GLN A 223 16.18 18.28 11.25
C GLN A 223 15.40 17.06 10.71
N TYR A 224 15.89 15.88 11.02
CA TYR A 224 15.30 14.62 10.57
C TYR A 224 14.64 13.93 11.75
N ASN A 225 13.45 13.39 11.51
CA ASN A 225 12.73 12.58 12.47
C ASN A 225 13.50 11.29 12.73
N SER A 226 14.01 11.11 13.95
CA SER A 226 14.80 9.92 14.28
C SER A 226 14.01 8.62 14.19
N ASN A 227 12.68 8.66 14.24
CA ASN A 227 11.83 7.48 14.04
C ASN A 227 11.65 7.13 12.56
N GLY A 228 12.19 7.95 11.64
CA GLY A 228 12.02 7.81 10.21
C GLY A 228 10.85 8.62 9.66
N ARG A 229 10.71 8.56 8.34
CA ARG A 229 9.67 9.24 7.57
C ARG A 229 8.45 8.37 7.37
N ASN A 230 7.33 8.99 7.02
CA ASN A 230 6.14 8.24 6.62
C ASN A 230 6.44 7.41 5.37
N ARG A 231 5.88 6.19 5.36
CA ARG A 231 5.91 5.31 4.19
C ARG A 231 5.26 6.02 3.01
N ARG A 232 5.94 6.03 1.86
CA ARG A 232 5.42 6.63 0.62
C ARG A 232 4.50 5.65 -0.10
N THR A 233 3.89 6.08 -1.20
CA THR A 233 2.95 5.25 -2.00
C THR A 233 3.63 4.49 -3.13
N VAL A 234 4.96 4.51 -3.24
CA VAL A 234 5.70 3.68 -4.21
C VAL A 234 6.64 2.79 -3.43
N TRP A 235 6.39 1.48 -3.48
CA TRP A 235 7.14 0.46 -2.75
C TRP A 235 7.94 -0.37 -3.74
N GLU A 236 9.25 -0.22 -3.72
CA GLU A 236 10.15 -1.06 -4.50
C GLU A 236 10.43 -2.35 -3.75
N ILE A 237 9.84 -3.46 -4.21
CA ILE A 237 9.91 -4.77 -3.54
C ILE A 237 10.09 -5.84 -4.62
N ALA A 238 11.13 -6.67 -4.48
CA ALA A 238 11.38 -7.78 -5.39
C ALA A 238 10.27 -8.84 -5.31
N THR A 239 9.97 -9.49 -6.44
CA THR A 239 9.13 -10.68 -6.46
C THR A 239 9.80 -11.82 -5.70
N GLN A 240 9.02 -12.60 -4.97
CA GLN A 240 9.47 -13.78 -4.23
C GLN A 240 8.96 -15.04 -4.97
N PRO A 241 9.82 -16.04 -5.24
CA PRO A 241 9.37 -17.29 -5.82
C PRO A 241 8.41 -18.02 -4.87
N PHE A 242 7.31 -18.52 -5.42
CA PHE A 242 6.39 -19.40 -4.72
C PHE A 242 6.34 -20.75 -5.44
N PRO A 243 6.62 -21.87 -4.78
CA PRO A 243 6.76 -23.17 -5.44
C PRO A 243 5.42 -23.77 -5.92
N GLU A 244 4.28 -23.26 -5.45
CA GLU A 244 2.96 -23.80 -5.80
C GLU A 244 2.30 -23.06 -6.96
N ALA A 245 1.17 -23.60 -7.44
CA ALA A 245 0.49 -23.14 -8.65
C ALA A 245 -0.45 -21.92 -8.43
N HIS A 246 -0.08 -20.96 -7.58
CA HIS A 246 -0.81 -19.71 -7.40
C HIS A 246 -0.03 -18.55 -8.04
N PHE A 247 -0.56 -17.86 -9.07
CA PHE A 247 0.17 -16.73 -9.72
C PHE A 247 -0.11 -15.39 -9.10
N ALA A 248 -1.24 -15.25 -8.39
CA ALA A 248 -1.57 -14.02 -7.69
C ALA A 248 -0.84 -13.92 -6.34
N THR A 249 0.27 -14.63 -6.15
CA THR A 249 1.06 -14.55 -4.92
C THR A 249 1.84 -13.25 -4.82
N PHE A 250 1.84 -12.63 -3.65
CA PHE A 250 2.72 -11.50 -3.33
C PHE A 250 3.82 -11.86 -2.31
N PRO A 251 4.96 -11.14 -2.31
CA PRO A 251 6.04 -11.37 -1.36
C PRO A 251 5.64 -10.94 0.06
N GLU A 252 6.18 -11.62 1.07
CA GLU A 252 5.92 -11.30 2.49
C GLU A 252 6.27 -9.83 2.82
N ALA A 253 7.32 -9.30 2.19
CA ALA A 253 7.74 -7.90 2.34
C ALA A 253 6.69 -6.87 1.86
N LEU A 254 5.77 -7.27 0.98
CA LEU A 254 4.62 -6.43 0.58
C LEU A 254 3.53 -6.44 1.66
N VAL A 255 3.33 -7.59 2.32
CA VAL A 255 2.24 -7.86 3.27
C VAL A 255 2.55 -7.33 4.66
N GLU A 256 3.79 -7.51 5.11
CA GLU A 256 4.24 -7.13 6.44
C GLU A 256 3.86 -5.68 6.81
N PRO A 257 4.14 -4.64 5.98
CA PRO A 257 3.72 -3.28 6.29
C PRO A 257 2.19 -3.12 6.32
N CYS A 258 1.43 -3.87 5.51
CA CYS A 258 -0.04 -3.84 5.53
C CYS A 258 -0.58 -4.32 6.88
N ILE A 259 -0.05 -5.43 7.40
CA ILE A 259 -0.46 -5.97 8.71
C ILE A 259 -0.03 -5.04 9.84
N LYS A 260 1.22 -4.57 9.82
CA LYS A 260 1.76 -3.63 10.83
C LYS A 260 0.97 -2.33 10.89
N ALA A 261 0.57 -1.78 9.75
CA ALA A 261 -0.26 -0.58 9.72
C ALA A 261 -1.72 -0.88 10.08
N GLY A 262 -2.28 -1.98 9.57
CA GLY A 262 -3.72 -2.29 9.67
C GLY A 262 -4.15 -2.97 10.98
N SER A 263 -3.22 -3.37 11.82
CA SER A 263 -3.50 -4.09 13.07
C SER A 263 -2.61 -3.64 14.23
N SER A 264 -3.09 -3.84 15.45
CA SER A 264 -2.33 -3.49 16.65
C SER A 264 -1.27 -4.54 16.97
N GLU A 265 -0.03 -4.09 17.14
CA GLU A 265 1.10 -4.91 17.60
C GLU A 265 0.84 -5.53 18.97
N ARG A 266 0.14 -4.80 19.87
CA ARG A 266 -0.27 -5.35 21.18
C ARG A 266 -1.46 -6.30 21.07
N GLY A 267 -2.23 -6.22 19.99
CA GLY A 267 -3.40 -7.05 19.74
C GLY A 267 -4.72 -6.33 20.04
N CYS A 268 -5.76 -7.12 20.28
CA CYS A 268 -7.12 -6.65 20.50
C CYS A 268 -7.78 -7.28 21.72
N CYS A 269 -8.88 -6.70 22.18
CA CYS A 269 -9.72 -7.28 23.22
C CYS A 269 -10.39 -8.57 22.72
N PRO A 270 -10.31 -9.72 23.41
CA PRO A 270 -10.95 -10.97 22.98
C PRO A 270 -12.49 -10.92 22.99
N LYS A 271 -13.11 -9.97 23.70
CA LYS A 271 -14.58 -9.86 23.82
C LYS A 271 -15.23 -9.04 22.70
N CYS A 272 -14.67 -7.87 22.39
CA CYS A 272 -15.23 -6.95 21.39
C CYS A 272 -14.29 -6.68 20.21
N GLY A 273 -13.08 -7.25 20.23
CA GLY A 273 -12.02 -7.07 19.24
C GLY A 273 -11.40 -5.67 19.18
N ALA A 274 -11.77 -4.74 20.08
CA ALA A 274 -11.21 -3.39 20.09
C ALA A 274 -9.67 -3.43 20.15
N GLY A 275 -9.02 -2.83 19.15
CA GLY A 275 -7.56 -2.83 19.03
C GLY A 275 -6.90 -1.96 20.09
N TRP A 276 -5.78 -2.42 20.64
CA TRP A 276 -4.97 -1.60 21.54
C TRP A 276 -4.30 -0.48 20.74
N ARG A 277 -4.28 0.74 21.28
CA ARG A 277 -3.63 1.88 20.62
C ARG A 277 -2.27 2.16 21.24
N ARG A 278 -1.32 2.47 20.36
CA ARG A 278 0.02 2.94 20.73
C ARG A 278 -0.12 4.27 21.49
N VAL A 279 0.47 4.34 22.67
CA VAL A 279 0.61 5.58 23.42
C VAL A 279 1.94 6.19 23.03
N VAL A 280 1.89 7.45 22.61
CA VAL A 280 3.06 8.22 22.23
C VAL A 280 3.19 9.46 23.08
N ASP A 281 4.36 9.62 23.70
CA ASP A 281 4.73 10.84 24.39
C ASP A 281 5.22 11.85 23.36
N ARG A 282 4.63 13.04 23.40
CA ARG A 282 5.01 14.16 22.54
C ARG A 282 5.62 15.24 23.40
N VAL A 283 6.76 15.77 22.97
CA VAL A 283 7.28 17.01 23.54
C VAL A 283 6.24 18.10 23.29
N GLN A 284 5.88 18.84 24.33
CA GLN A 284 4.93 19.95 24.20
C GLN A 284 5.49 20.99 23.23
N GLU A 285 4.67 21.40 22.27
CA GLU A 285 5.06 22.46 21.34
C GLU A 285 5.39 23.73 22.14
N PRO A 286 6.44 24.49 21.77
CA PRO A 286 6.78 25.73 22.44
C PRO A 286 5.64 26.75 22.34
N ASP A 287 5.37 27.45 23.44
CA ASP A 287 4.38 28.52 23.46
C ASP A 287 4.78 29.69 22.53
N GLY A 288 3.79 30.46 22.06
CA GLY A 288 4.03 31.69 21.30
C GLY A 288 4.42 31.47 19.83
N LEU A 289 3.87 30.44 19.17
CA LEU A 289 4.04 30.20 17.73
C LEU A 289 3.73 31.46 16.90
N ARG A 290 4.63 31.83 15.99
CA ARG A 290 4.49 32.99 15.11
C ARG A 290 4.26 32.55 13.68
N ASN A 291 3.46 33.32 12.93
CA ASN A 291 3.31 33.09 11.49
C ASN A 291 4.41 33.84 10.75
N ARG A 292 5.17 33.15 9.91
CA ARG A 292 6.31 33.73 9.18
C ARG A 292 5.88 34.88 8.25
N ASP A 293 4.70 34.76 7.64
CA ASP A 293 4.29 35.62 6.54
C ASP A 293 3.19 36.63 6.94
N GLY A 294 2.85 36.74 8.24
CA GLY A 294 1.79 37.64 8.74
C GLY A 294 0.37 37.37 8.19
N GLY A 295 0.21 36.33 7.36
CA GLY A 295 -1.05 35.97 6.70
C GLY A 295 -2.00 35.19 7.59
N SER A 296 -3.28 35.13 7.17
CA SER A 296 -4.34 34.41 7.88
C SER A 296 -4.30 32.88 7.72
N LYS A 297 -3.48 32.34 6.80
CA LYS A 297 -3.31 30.89 6.61
C LYS A 297 -2.46 30.30 7.72
N MET A 298 -3.12 29.54 8.60
CA MET A 298 -2.51 28.83 9.72
C MET A 298 -2.23 27.37 9.34
N ASP A 299 -1.04 27.07 8.83
CA ASP A 299 -0.58 25.68 8.67
C ASP A 299 0.80 25.45 9.31
N TYR A 300 1.22 24.20 9.39
CA TYR A 300 2.45 23.78 10.06
C TYR A 300 3.73 24.13 9.28
N HIS A 301 3.61 24.51 8.00
CA HIS A 301 4.75 24.95 7.17
C HIS A 301 5.05 26.44 7.34
N THR A 302 4.04 27.25 7.71
CA THR A 302 4.16 28.69 7.89
C THR A 302 4.48 29.12 9.34
N ARG A 303 4.27 28.22 10.31
CA ARG A 303 4.55 28.48 11.73
C ARG A 303 6.02 28.36 12.09
N GLN A 304 6.45 29.23 12.99
CA GLN A 304 7.79 29.23 13.58
C GLN A 304 7.73 29.14 15.10
N VAL A 305 8.72 28.44 15.68
CA VAL A 305 8.98 28.38 17.12
C VAL A 305 10.10 29.36 17.48
N GLY A 306 9.98 30.02 18.63
CA GLY A 306 11.02 30.89 19.20
C GLY A 306 11.64 31.90 18.23
N SER A 307 12.95 31.76 18.00
CA SER A 307 13.80 32.67 17.20
C SER A 307 13.65 32.53 15.67
N GLY A 308 12.66 31.78 15.17
CA GLY A 308 12.35 31.70 13.73
C GLY A 308 12.56 30.32 13.10
N GLN A 309 12.83 29.27 13.88
CA GLN A 309 12.88 27.90 13.37
C GLN A 309 11.48 27.46 12.90
N LYS A 310 11.37 26.75 11.77
CA LYS A 310 10.07 26.22 11.30
C LYS A 310 9.53 25.17 12.28
N LEU A 311 8.21 25.20 12.51
CA LEU A 311 7.54 24.24 13.38
C LEU A 311 7.73 22.79 12.89
N GLN A 312 7.77 22.56 11.58
CA GLN A 312 8.05 21.24 11.02
C GLN A 312 9.45 20.74 11.39
N ASP A 313 10.49 21.58 11.25
CA ASP A 313 11.86 21.19 11.62
C ASP A 313 11.93 20.88 13.12
N TRP A 314 11.28 21.69 13.96
CA TRP A 314 11.21 21.42 15.40
C TRP A 314 10.51 20.09 15.72
N LYS A 315 9.41 19.77 15.03
CA LYS A 315 8.71 18.47 15.18
C LYS A 315 9.59 17.31 14.74
N ASP A 316 10.37 17.50 13.69
CA ASP A 316 11.29 16.47 13.21
C ASP A 316 12.44 16.24 14.21
N ALA A 317 12.96 17.25 14.91
CA ALA A 317 13.92 17.02 16.00
C ALA A 317 13.32 16.49 17.30
N ASN A 318 12.00 16.61 17.49
CA ASN A 318 11.31 16.16 18.70
C ASN A 318 10.25 15.11 18.37
N PRO A 319 10.66 13.95 17.81
CA PRO A 319 9.70 12.96 17.35
C PRO A 319 8.97 12.29 18.52
N PRO A 320 7.71 11.87 18.32
CA PRO A 320 6.94 11.18 19.34
C PRO A 320 7.65 9.89 19.78
N ARG A 321 7.68 9.60 21.08
CA ARG A 321 8.26 8.34 21.59
C ARG A 321 7.15 7.40 22.02
N THR A 322 7.17 6.15 21.55
CA THR A 322 6.24 5.14 22.06
C THR A 322 6.56 4.86 23.52
N THR A 323 5.56 4.99 24.40
CA THR A 323 5.69 4.76 25.84
C THR A 323 4.87 3.59 26.35
N GLY A 324 3.93 3.10 25.55
CA GLY A 324 3.18 1.89 25.88
C GLY A 324 1.98 1.68 24.98
N TRP A 325 1.01 0.94 25.51
CA TRP A 325 -0.25 0.61 24.83
C TRP A 325 -1.42 0.84 25.77
N HIS A 326 -2.51 1.37 25.23
CA HIS A 326 -3.74 1.62 25.98
C HIS A 326 -4.92 0.88 25.32
N PRO A 327 -5.77 0.19 26.10
CA PRO A 327 -6.96 -0.47 25.56
C PRO A 327 -7.95 0.57 25.04
N THR A 328 -8.68 0.27 23.98
CA THR A 328 -9.71 1.19 23.45
C THR A 328 -11.13 0.84 23.89
N CYS A 329 -11.26 -0.07 24.85
CA CYS A 329 -12.50 -0.47 25.48
C CYS A 329 -12.31 -0.71 26.98
N ASP A 330 -13.40 -0.74 27.74
CA ASP A 330 -13.39 -0.89 29.20
C ASP A 330 -13.37 -2.36 29.67
N HIS A 331 -13.18 -3.32 28.77
CA HIS A 331 -13.05 -4.73 29.14
C HIS A 331 -11.70 -5.00 29.80
N GLU A 332 -11.72 -5.47 31.04
CA GLU A 332 -10.55 -5.91 31.79
C GLU A 332 -10.11 -7.31 31.33
N THR A 333 -9.42 -7.37 30.19
CA THR A 333 -8.94 -8.62 29.57
C THR A 333 -7.53 -8.44 29.03
N GLU A 334 -6.73 -9.50 29.07
CA GLU A 334 -5.47 -9.53 28.32
C GLU A 334 -5.74 -9.49 26.81
N SER A 335 -4.79 -8.90 26.08
CA SER A 335 -4.90 -8.79 24.62
C SER A 335 -4.63 -10.12 23.94
N VAL A 336 -5.32 -10.34 22.83
CA VAL A 336 -5.06 -11.48 21.91
C VAL A 336 -4.62 -10.93 20.55
N PRO A 337 -3.91 -11.72 19.72
CA PRO A 337 -3.57 -11.31 18.36
C PRO A 337 -4.82 -10.93 17.55
N CYS A 338 -4.69 -9.89 16.72
CA CYS A 338 -5.76 -9.52 15.81
C CYS A 338 -5.91 -10.58 14.70
N LEU A 339 -7.14 -10.85 14.26
CA LEU A 339 -7.38 -11.74 13.13
C LEU A 339 -7.06 -11.04 11.80
N VAL A 340 -6.19 -11.66 11.00
CA VAL A 340 -5.86 -11.26 9.63
C VAL A 340 -6.45 -12.30 8.68
N LEU A 341 -7.01 -11.86 7.55
CA LEU A 341 -7.65 -12.73 6.57
C LEU A 341 -7.06 -12.50 5.17
N ASP A 342 -6.89 -13.59 4.45
CA ASP A 342 -6.78 -13.60 3.00
C ASP A 342 -7.85 -14.56 2.42
N PRO A 343 -8.91 -14.08 1.77
CA PRO A 343 -9.96 -14.93 1.19
C PRO A 343 -9.51 -15.70 -0.08
N PHE A 344 -8.37 -15.37 -0.68
CA PHE A 344 -7.92 -15.98 -1.94
C PHE A 344 -6.61 -16.76 -1.83
N ALA A 345 -5.93 -16.69 -0.67
CA ALA A 345 -4.65 -17.37 -0.41
C ALA A 345 -3.58 -17.03 -1.47
N GLY A 346 -3.39 -15.72 -1.70
CA GLY A 346 -2.39 -15.19 -2.62
C GLY A 346 -1.15 -14.64 -1.94
#